data_AF-A0AAF0BIS8-F1
#
_entry.id   AF-A0AAF0BIS8-F1
#
_cell.length_a   1.000
_cell.length_b   1.000
_cell.length_c   1.000
_cell.angle_alpha   90.00
_cell.angle_beta   90.00
_cell.angle_gamma   90.00
#
_symmetry.space_group_name_H-M   'P 1'
#
loop_
_entity.id
_entity.type
_entity.pdbx_description
1 polymer ?
#
loop_
_entity_poly.entity_id
_entity_poly.type
_entity_poly.pdbx_seq_one_letter_code
_entity_poly.pdbx_strand_id
1 'polypeptide(L)'
;MPNSEIQQIEYYPDASLDEYFEGMTGKVITAEFTLNNQPYIALEGGPYFRFNEAISLVLNCEGQDEIDYYWEKLSAVPEAEQCGWVKDRYGLS
;
A
#
# COMPACT_ATOMS: atom_id res chain seq x y z
N MET A 1 -9.40 -4.41 -7.11
CA MET A 1 -9.58 -3.32 -8.08
C MET A 1 -9.41 -3.88 -9.48
N PRO A 2 -10.21 -3.45 -10.46
CA PRO A 2 -10.01 -3.83 -11.85
C PRO A 2 -8.62 -3.37 -12.33
N ASN A 3 -8.07 -4.06 -13.34
CA ASN A 3 -6.79 -3.73 -13.98
C ASN A 3 -5.63 -3.51 -12.99
N SER A 4 -5.58 -4.35 -11.95
CA SER A 4 -4.56 -4.27 -10.90
C SER A 4 -3.90 -5.63 -10.76
N GLU A 5 -2.58 -5.67 -10.79
CA GLU A 5 -1.80 -6.90 -10.71
C GLU A 5 -0.47 -6.68 -9.99
N ILE A 6 0.03 -7.73 -9.34
CA ILE A 6 1.40 -7.77 -8.85
C ILE A 6 2.30 -8.15 -10.02
N GLN A 7 3.32 -7.34 -10.28
CA GLN A 7 4.27 -7.56 -11.37
C GLN A 7 5.51 -8.31 -10.88
N GLN A 8 6.15 -7.79 -9.83
CA GLN A 8 7.37 -8.36 -9.28
C GLN A 8 7.42 -8.14 -7.76
N ILE A 9 7.99 -9.10 -7.04
CA ILE A 9 8.31 -8.97 -5.62
C ILE A 9 9.76 -9.38 -5.43
N GLU A 10 10.54 -8.51 -4.82
CA GLU A 10 11.91 -8.81 -4.39
C GLU A 10 11.92 -9.07 -2.89
N TYR A 11 12.67 -10.09 -2.48
CA TYR A 11 12.77 -10.51 -1.10
C TYR A 11 14.17 -10.30 -0.56
N TYR A 12 14.27 -10.03 0.75
CA TYR A 12 15.54 -10.02 1.45
C TYR A 12 16.21 -11.37 1.32
N PRO A 13 17.50 -11.39 0.95
CA PRO A 13 18.20 -12.64 0.73
C PRO A 13 18.57 -13.28 2.08
N ASP A 14 19.27 -14.40 2.01
CA ASP A 14 19.64 -15.17 3.20
C ASP A 14 20.55 -14.37 4.14
N ALA A 15 20.29 -14.44 5.44
CA ALA A 15 21.07 -13.78 6.48
C ALA A 15 22.53 -14.23 6.56
N SER A 16 22.88 -15.39 5.98
CA SER A 16 24.26 -15.84 5.84
C SER A 16 25.10 -14.97 4.89
N LEU A 17 24.47 -14.16 4.04
CA LEU A 17 25.18 -13.26 3.12
C LEU A 17 25.59 -11.95 3.79
N ASP A 18 24.81 -11.46 4.75
CA ASP A 18 25.06 -10.20 5.47
C ASP A 18 24.27 -10.19 6.80
N GLU A 19 24.91 -9.76 7.90
CA GLU A 19 24.27 -9.61 9.21
C GLU A 19 23.09 -8.64 9.19
N TYR A 20 23.11 -7.67 8.26
CA TYR A 20 22.00 -6.75 8.06
C TYR A 20 20.68 -7.47 7.72
N PHE A 21 20.74 -8.65 7.11
CA PHE A 21 19.55 -9.42 6.74
C PHE A 21 19.02 -10.32 7.87
N GLU A 22 19.65 -10.32 9.05
CA GLU A 22 19.19 -11.13 10.18
C GLU A 22 17.75 -10.75 10.60
N GLY A 23 16.86 -11.74 10.65
CA GLY A 23 15.43 -11.53 10.91
C GLY A 23 14.66 -10.85 9.77
N MET A 24 15.29 -10.62 8.61
CA MET A 24 14.66 -10.07 7.41
C MET A 24 14.56 -11.08 6.27
N THR A 25 15.35 -12.15 6.27
CA THR A 25 15.30 -13.21 5.24
C THR A 25 13.88 -13.63 4.89
N GLY A 26 13.54 -13.57 3.61
CA GLY A 26 12.22 -13.93 3.09
C GLY A 26 11.13 -12.87 3.28
N LYS A 27 11.41 -11.73 3.93
CA LYS A 27 10.53 -10.55 3.88
C LYS A 27 10.69 -9.84 2.54
N VAL A 28 9.70 -9.03 2.18
CA VAL A 28 9.71 -8.21 0.96
C VAL A 28 10.63 -7.01 1.15
N ILE A 29 11.50 -6.73 0.16
CA ILE A 29 12.22 -5.46 0.03
C ILE A 29 11.36 -4.50 -0.79
N THR A 30 11.03 -4.90 -2.02
CA THR A 30 10.23 -4.12 -2.96
C THR A 30 9.11 -4.96 -3.55
N ALA A 31 7.99 -4.31 -3.86
CA ALA A 31 6.92 -4.89 -4.65
C ALA A 31 6.52 -3.92 -5.75
N GLU A 32 6.63 -4.36 -7.00
CA GLU A 32 6.14 -3.66 -8.19
C GLU A 32 4.74 -4.18 -8.51
N PHE A 33 3.79 -3.26 -8.68
CA PHE A 33 2.40 -3.61 -8.95
C PHE A 33 1.70 -2.48 -9.69
N THR A 34 0.55 -2.78 -10.27
CA THR A 34 -0.35 -1.78 -10.84
C THR A 34 -1.62 -1.68 -10.02
N LEU A 35 -2.13 -0.46 -9.89
CA LEU A 35 -3.50 -0.19 -9.46
C LEU A 35 -4.20 0.56 -10.59
N ASN A 36 -5.26 -0.01 -11.13
CA ASN A 36 -6.00 0.55 -12.26
C ASN A 36 -5.08 0.98 -13.45
N ASN A 37 -4.18 0.08 -13.88
CA ASN A 37 -3.12 0.30 -14.88
C ASN A 37 -2.04 1.34 -14.54
N GLN A 38 -2.08 1.96 -13.36
CA GLN A 38 -1.03 2.87 -12.91
C GLN A 38 0.04 2.08 -12.14
N PRO A 39 1.33 2.16 -12.54
CA PRO A 39 2.42 1.43 -11.89
C PRO A 39 2.85 2.10 -10.58
N TYR A 40 3.18 1.28 -9.59
CA TYR A 40 3.68 1.67 -8.28
C TYR A 40 4.80 0.72 -7.84
N ILE A 41 5.68 1.24 -6.97
CA ILE A 41 6.67 0.45 -6.25
C ILE A 41 6.46 0.71 -4.76
N ALA A 42 6.19 -0.33 -3.99
CA ALA A 42 6.27 -0.29 -2.53
C ALA A 42 7.67 -0.72 -2.10
N LEU A 43 8.24 -0.03 -1.11
CA LEU A 43 9.56 -0.30 -0.54
C LEU A 43 9.42 -0.47 0.98
N GLU A 44 10.01 -1.53 1.53
CA GLU A 44 10.29 -1.60 2.96
C GLU A 44 11.42 -0.61 3.28
N GLY A 45 11.04 0.55 3.82
CA GLY A 45 11.96 1.62 4.24
C GLY A 45 12.08 1.79 5.76
N GLY A 46 11.61 0.81 6.53
CA GLY A 46 11.55 0.81 7.98
C GLY A 46 10.51 1.78 8.57
N PRO A 47 10.50 1.95 9.90
CA PRO A 47 9.50 2.77 10.60
C PRO A 47 9.76 4.28 10.52
N TYR A 48 10.78 4.72 9.78
CA TYR A 48 11.27 6.10 9.76
C TYR A 48 10.36 7.05 8.97
N PHE A 49 9.66 6.52 7.97
CA PHE A 49 8.78 7.28 7.09
C PHE A 49 7.32 6.93 7.36
N ARG A 50 6.46 7.95 7.28
CA ARG A 50 5.02 7.82 7.46
C ARG A 50 4.33 8.60 6.35
N PHE A 51 3.28 8.00 5.81
CA PHE A 51 2.38 8.73 4.93
C PHE A 51 1.71 9.87 5.69
N ASN A 52 1.41 10.92 4.95
CA ASN A 52 0.58 12.04 5.37
C ASN A 52 -0.25 12.47 4.16
N GLU A 53 -1.07 13.49 4.37
CA GLU A 53 -2.05 13.97 3.39
C GLU A 53 -1.42 14.64 2.16
N ALA A 54 -0.09 14.83 2.13
CA ALA A 54 0.59 15.43 0.99
C ALA A 54 0.58 14.54 -0.27
N ILE A 55 0.38 13.23 -0.10
CA ILE A 55 0.16 12.28 -1.19
C ILE A 55 -1.11 11.51 -0.89
N SER A 56 -2.04 11.46 -1.85
CA SER A 56 -3.24 10.65 -1.80
C SER A 56 -3.56 10.03 -3.16
N LEU A 57 -4.29 8.91 -3.14
CA LEU A 57 -4.78 8.23 -4.33
C LEU A 57 -6.29 8.48 -4.48
N VAL A 58 -6.72 8.81 -5.70
CA VAL A 58 -8.14 9.06 -5.99
C VAL A 58 -8.71 7.89 -6.78
N LEU A 59 -9.78 7.30 -6.26
CA LEU A 59 -10.54 6.25 -6.93
C LEU A 59 -11.84 6.85 -7.47
N ASN A 60 -11.98 6.86 -8.80
CA ASN A 60 -13.25 7.21 -9.43
C ASN A 60 -14.16 5.99 -9.41
N CYS A 61 -15.24 6.05 -8.64
CA CYS A 61 -16.22 4.99 -8.51
C CYS A 61 -17.44 5.25 -9.40
N GLU A 62 -18.00 4.22 -10.03
CA GLU A 62 -19.15 4.39 -10.93
C GLU A 62 -20.48 4.57 -10.19
N GLY A 63 -20.56 4.14 -8.92
CA GLY A 63 -21.78 4.22 -8.12
C GLY A 63 -21.57 3.89 -6.65
N GLN A 64 -22.66 3.90 -5.89
CA GLN A 64 -22.65 3.73 -4.43
C GLN A 64 -22.07 2.38 -4.00
N ASP A 65 -22.39 1.30 -4.72
CA ASP A 65 -21.91 -0.04 -4.37
C ASP A 65 -20.37 -0.15 -4.40
N GLU A 66 -19.72 0.53 -5.36
CA GLU A 66 -18.25 0.58 -5.42
C GLU A 66 -17.67 1.46 -4.31
N ILE A 67 -18.31 2.60 -4.03
CA ILE A 67 -17.92 3.48 -2.92
C ILE A 67 -17.94 2.70 -1.61
N ASP A 68 -19.04 2.01 -1.32
CA ASP A 68 -19.22 1.24 -0.09
C ASP A 68 -18.19 0.08 -0.01
N TYR A 69 -17.96 -0.61 -1.13
CA TYR A 69 -16.96 -1.68 -1.20
C TYR A 69 -15.55 -1.18 -0.85
N TYR A 70 -15.09 -0.08 -1.45
CA TYR A 70 -13.76 0.45 -1.14
C TYR A 70 -13.69 1.06 0.25
N TRP A 71 -14.75 1.75 0.69
CA TRP A 71 -14.81 2.34 2.02
C TRP A 71 -14.64 1.29 3.12
N GLU A 72 -15.38 0.17 3.04
CA GLU A 72 -15.29 -0.92 4.02
C GLU A 72 -13.89 -1.55 4.06
N LYS A 73 -13.20 -1.64 2.92
CA LYS A 73 -11.88 -2.28 2.82
C LYS A 73 -10.71 -1.38 3.18
N LEU A 74 -10.84 -0.09 2.92
CA LEU A 74 -9.74 0.86 3.05
C LEU A 74 -9.88 1.76 4.27
N SER A 75 -11.06 1.98 4.84
CA SER A 75 -11.16 2.83 6.02
C SER A 75 -10.76 2.08 7.28
N ALA A 76 -9.56 2.38 7.79
CA ALA A 76 -9.03 1.84 9.03
C ALA A 76 -8.95 2.88 10.15
N VAL A 77 -9.12 4.18 9.84
CA VAL A 77 -9.04 5.29 10.79
C VAL A 77 -10.29 6.17 10.66
N PRO A 78 -11.35 5.90 11.44
CA PRO A 78 -12.63 6.61 11.32
C PRO A 78 -12.52 8.13 11.46
N GLU A 79 -11.58 8.62 12.27
CA GLU A 79 -11.38 10.06 12.48
C GLU A 79 -10.83 10.77 11.23
N ALA A 80 -10.24 10.02 10.29
CA ALA A 80 -9.73 10.54 9.04
C ALA A 80 -10.81 10.59 7.94
N GLU A 81 -12.00 10.06 8.20
CA GLU A 81 -13.12 10.06 7.26
C GLU A 81 -13.74 11.46 7.14
N GLN A 82 -13.24 12.26 6.20
CA GLN A 82 -13.73 13.62 5.95
C GLN A 82 -13.91 13.87 4.46
N CYS A 83 -15.11 14.29 4.05
CA CYS A 83 -15.39 14.71 2.66
C CYS A 83 -14.97 13.67 1.59
N GLY A 84 -15.14 12.38 1.86
CA GLY A 84 -14.79 11.29 0.93
C GLY A 84 -13.37 10.74 1.10
N TRP A 85 -12.59 11.26 2.05
CA TRP A 85 -11.28 10.71 2.39
C TRP A 85 -11.42 9.49 3.29
N VAL A 86 -10.50 8.55 3.15
CA VAL A 86 -10.26 7.47 4.11
C VAL A 86 -8.76 7.38 4.38
N LYS A 87 -8.37 6.65 5.43
CA LYS A 87 -6.98 6.24 5.64
C LYS A 87 -6.94 4.74 5.80
N ASP A 88 -6.06 4.11 5.04
CA ASP A 88 -5.80 2.68 5.17
C ASP A 88 -4.99 2.35 6.43
N ARG A 89 -4.83 1.04 6.68
CA ARG A 89 -4.08 0.53 7.83
C ARG A 89 -2.59 0.92 7.83
N TYR A 90 -2.08 1.40 6.70
CA TYR A 90 -0.71 1.87 6.52
C TYR A 90 -0.59 3.40 6.63
N GLY A 91 -1.72 4.10 6.74
CA GLY A 91 -1.82 5.56 6.86
C GLY A 91 -1.86 6.31 5.54
N LEU A 92 -1.96 5.60 4.41
CA LEU A 92 -2.12 6.18 3.07
C LEU A 92 -3.58 6.58 2.86
N SER A 93 -3.78 7.71 2.17
CA SER A 93 -5.09 8.22 1.75
C SER A 93 -5.29 8.08 0.26
#